data_AF-A0A7K2TB32-F1
#
_entry.id   AF-A0A7K2TB32-F1
#
_cell.length_a   1.000
_cell.length_b   1.000
_cell.length_c   1.000
_cell.angle_alpha   90.00
_cell.angle_beta   90.00
_cell.angle_gamma   90.00
#
_symmetry.space_group_name_H-M   'P 1'
#
loop_
_entity.id
_entity.type
_entity.pdbx_description
1 polymer ?
#
loop_
_entity_poly.entity_id
_entity_poly.type
_entity_poly.pdbx_seq_one_letter_code
_entity_poly.pdbx_strand_id
1 'polypeptide(L)'
;MGIAYGYSENASESDADAVRKLQNLADRYPDHFHFTRLKSAHAKVLLFGDVWITTSFNWLPFRGDRNRTYRSEEGTLVRGRSRADDQRQRYLAQIDAERA
;
A
#
# COMPACT_ATOMS: atom_id res chain seq x y z
N MET A 1 -1.59 -4.98 -11.40
CA MET A 1 -1.13 -4.94 -9.98
C MET A 1 -1.09 -3.49 -9.54
N GLY A 2 -1.38 -3.17 -8.27
CA GLY A 2 -1.37 -1.79 -7.80
C GLY A 2 -0.79 -1.64 -6.40
N ILE A 3 -0.11 -0.51 -6.17
CA ILE A 3 0.32 -0.07 -4.84
C ILE A 3 -0.23 1.34 -4.63
N ALA A 4 -0.97 1.53 -3.54
CA ALA A 4 -1.37 2.84 -3.08
C ALA A 4 -0.60 3.18 -1.79
N TYR A 5 -0.08 4.39 -1.68
CA TYR A 5 0.80 4.81 -0.58
C TYR A 5 0.54 6.25 -0.16
N GLY A 6 0.94 6.61 1.06
CA GLY A 6 0.86 7.98 1.57
C GLY A 6 0.28 8.00 2.98
N TYR A 7 1.11 8.35 3.96
CA TYR A 7 0.72 8.42 5.37
C TYR A 7 0.22 9.82 5.75
N SER A 8 0.86 10.85 5.20
CA SER A 8 0.58 12.25 5.45
C SER A 8 0.86 13.11 4.20
N GLU A 9 0.40 14.36 4.21
CA GLU A 9 0.75 15.35 3.18
C GLU A 9 2.28 15.60 3.13
N ASN A 10 2.98 15.34 4.23
CA ASN A 10 4.43 15.48 4.33
C ASN A 10 5.15 14.32 3.62
N ALA A 11 5.66 14.61 2.43
CA ALA A 11 6.44 13.65 1.63
C ALA A 11 7.76 13.18 2.28
N SER A 12 8.23 13.86 3.34
CA SER A 12 9.53 13.60 3.98
C SER A 12 9.61 12.26 4.72
N GLU A 13 8.49 11.65 5.05
CA GLU A 13 8.45 10.35 5.74
C GLU A 13 8.71 9.18 4.78
N SER A 14 8.48 9.37 3.48
CA SER A 14 8.76 8.35 2.46
C SER A 14 10.19 8.47 1.93
N ASP A 15 10.81 7.33 1.62
CA ASP A 15 12.09 7.32 0.92
C ASP A 15 11.90 7.82 -0.52
N ALA A 16 12.44 9.00 -0.83
CA ALA A 16 12.26 9.65 -2.13
C ALA A 16 12.83 8.82 -3.29
N ASP A 17 13.93 8.09 -3.08
CA ASP A 17 14.51 7.22 -4.10
C ASP A 17 13.66 5.98 -4.35
N ALA A 18 13.07 5.40 -3.30
CA ALA A 18 12.13 4.30 -3.44
C ALA A 18 10.87 4.74 -4.19
N VAL A 19 10.29 5.89 -3.83
CA VAL A 19 9.12 6.48 -4.50
C VAL A 19 9.43 6.71 -5.98
N ARG A 20 10.57 7.33 -6.30
CA ARG A 20 10.99 7.58 -7.69
C ARG A 20 11.15 6.28 -8.49
N LYS A 21 11.74 5.24 -7.90
CA LYS A 21 11.90 3.93 -8.58
C LYS A 21 10.56 3.26 -8.86
N LEU A 22 9.61 3.33 -7.93
CA LEU A 22 8.26 2.78 -8.11
C LEU A 22 7.47 3.59 -9.14
N GLN A 23 7.59 4.93 -9.13
CA GLN A 23 6.98 5.77 -10.16
C GLN A 23 7.52 5.43 -11.56
N ASN A 24 8.84 5.35 -11.71
CA ASN A 24 9.47 4.96 -12.97
C ASN A 24 9.02 3.58 -13.46
N LEU A 25 8.72 2.65 -12.55
CA LEU A 25 8.18 1.35 -12.90
C LEU A 25 6.74 1.43 -13.41
N ALA A 26 5.91 2.28 -12.80
CA ALA A 26 4.54 2.52 -13.25
C ALA A 26 4.51 3.17 -14.63
N ASP A 27 5.38 4.15 -14.86
CA ASP A 27 5.49 4.84 -16.15
C ASP A 27 5.97 3.88 -17.25
N ARG A 28 6.83 2.91 -16.90
CA ARG A 28 7.34 1.90 -17.85
C ARG A 28 6.30 0.83 -18.20
N TYR A 29 5.39 0.51 -17.28
CA TYR A 29 4.42 -0.57 -17.42
C TYR A 29 2.99 -0.12 -17.05
N PRO A 30 2.43 0.88 -17.76
CA PRO A 30 1.18 1.54 -17.38
C PRO A 30 -0.03 0.58 -17.33
N ASP A 31 -0.04 -0.48 -18.14
CA ASP A 31 -1.14 -1.45 -18.20
C ASP A 31 -1.02 -2.59 -17.16
N HIS A 32 0.10 -2.65 -16.43
CA HIS A 32 0.41 -3.77 -15.54
C HIS A 32 0.68 -3.34 -14.10
N PHE A 33 1.20 -2.13 -13.90
CA PHE A 33 1.56 -1.62 -12.60
C PHE A 33 1.06 -0.18 -12.39
N HIS A 34 0.21 -0.02 -11.38
CA HIS A 34 -0.28 1.30 -10.97
C HIS A 34 0.32 1.67 -9.61
N PHE A 35 0.87 2.89 -9.52
CA PHE A 35 1.38 3.44 -8.28
C PHE A 35 0.63 4.74 -7.98
N THR A 36 -0.12 4.78 -6.88
CA THR A 36 -1.00 5.91 -6.54
C THR A 36 -0.63 6.53 -5.20
N ARG A 37 -0.42 7.84 -5.18
CA ARG A 37 -0.28 8.59 -3.93
C ARG A 37 -1.68 8.94 -3.38
N LEU A 38 -1.91 8.60 -2.12
CA LEU A 38 -3.08 8.96 -1.33
C LEU A 38 -2.73 10.09 -0.36
N LYS A 39 -3.69 10.96 -0.03
CA LYS A 39 -3.46 12.10 0.89
C LYS A 39 -3.26 11.65 2.33
N SER A 40 -4.05 10.69 2.79
CA SER A 40 -3.91 10.07 4.11
C SER A 40 -4.41 8.64 4.11
N ALA A 41 -3.48 7.68 4.12
CA ALA A 41 -3.77 6.26 4.20
C ALA A 41 -2.91 5.62 5.30
N HIS A 42 -3.51 5.46 6.48
CA HIS A 42 -2.91 4.72 7.58
C HIS A 42 -3.08 3.20 7.45
N ALA A 43 -3.86 2.72 6.49
CA ALA A 43 -4.13 1.29 6.30
C ALA A 43 -2.88 0.55 5.78
N LYS A 44 -2.56 -0.61 6.37
CA LYS A 44 -1.54 -1.53 5.84
C LYS A 44 -2.24 -2.82 5.41
N VAL A 45 -2.55 -2.87 4.13
CA VAL A 45 -3.42 -3.88 3.55
C VAL A 45 -2.74 -4.57 2.39
N LEU A 46 -2.88 -5.89 2.33
CA LEU A 46 -2.48 -6.70 1.18
C LEU A 46 -3.67 -7.53 0.72
N LEU A 47 -3.99 -7.43 -0.57
CA LEU A 47 -5.12 -8.13 -1.21
C LEU A 47 -4.62 -8.86 -2.46
N PHE A 48 -4.72 -10.18 -2.49
CA PHE A 48 -4.35 -11.00 -3.65
C PHE A 48 -5.19 -12.27 -3.67
N GLY A 49 -5.66 -12.68 -4.85
CA GLY A 49 -6.54 -13.84 -4.94
C GLY A 49 -7.77 -13.68 -4.03
N ASP A 50 -8.00 -14.67 -3.19
CA ASP A 50 -9.06 -14.75 -2.18
C ASP A 50 -8.55 -14.40 -0.76
N VAL A 51 -7.38 -13.76 -0.68
CA VAL A 51 -6.72 -13.39 0.57
C VAL A 51 -6.79 -11.88 0.78
N TRP A 52 -7.15 -11.51 2.00
CA TRP A 52 -7.12 -10.16 2.52
C TRP A 52 -6.36 -10.14 3.85
N ILE A 53 -5.32 -9.31 3.92
CA ILE A 53 -4.50 -9.13 5.12
C ILE A 53 -4.59 -7.67 5.56
N THR A 54 -4.84 -7.47 6.85
CA THR A 54 -4.73 -6.17 7.55
C THR A 54 -3.74 -6.31 8.68
N THR A 55 -2.81 -5.37 8.84
CA THR A 55 -1.78 -5.45 9.87
C THR A 55 -1.35 -4.06 10.35
N SER A 56 -0.63 -4.00 11.47
CA SER A 56 0.14 -2.83 11.89
C SER A 56 1.48 -2.71 11.14
N PHE A 57 1.99 -3.81 10.57
CA PHE A 57 3.26 -3.85 9.84
C PHE A 57 3.18 -3.10 8.50
N ASN A 58 4.17 -2.23 8.22
CA ASN A 58 4.22 -1.50 6.95
C ASN A 58 4.88 -2.33 5.85
N TRP A 59 4.16 -2.57 4.74
CA TRP A 59 4.65 -3.34 3.59
C TRP A 59 5.80 -2.67 2.85
N LEU A 60 5.80 -1.34 2.82
CA LEU A 60 6.91 -0.53 2.33
C LEU A 60 7.52 0.14 3.56
N PRO A 61 8.62 -0.40 4.11
CA PRO A 61 9.22 0.19 5.29
C PRO A 61 9.73 1.60 4.96
N PHE A 62 9.57 2.51 5.91
CA PHE A 62 10.30 3.79 5.92
C PHE A 62 11.81 3.51 5.87
N ARG A 63 12.58 4.43 5.27
CA ARG A 63 14.05 4.43 5.12
C ARG A 63 14.70 3.45 6.09
N GLY A 64 15.19 2.32 5.56
CA GLY A 64 15.62 1.19 6.38
C GLY A 64 16.65 1.59 7.44
N ASP A 65 16.19 1.74 8.69
CA ASP A 65 17.05 2.05 9.82
C ASP A 65 17.63 0.75 10.38
N ARG A 66 18.96 0.62 10.29
CA ARG A 66 19.71 -0.55 10.79
C ARG A 66 19.65 -0.68 12.32
N ASN A 67 19.32 0.41 13.02
CA ASN A 67 19.19 0.44 14.48
C ASN A 67 17.76 0.16 14.96
N ARG A 68 16.85 -0.14 14.03
CA ARG A 68 15.44 -0.36 14.37
C ARG A 68 15.30 -1.64 15.20
N THR A 69 14.87 -1.47 16.44
CA THR A 69 14.61 -2.59 17.35
C THR A 69 13.39 -3.39 16.91
N TYR A 70 13.32 -4.66 17.34
CA TYR A 70 12.13 -5.48 17.16
C TYR A 70 10.89 -4.73 17.68
N ARG A 71 9.86 -4.65 16.84
CA ARG A 71 8.53 -4.16 17.25
C ARG A 71 7.56 -5.32 17.13
N SER A 72 6.79 -5.55 18.18
CA SER A 72 5.66 -6.48 18.09
C SER A 72 4.64 -5.88 17.14
N GLU A 73 4.35 -6.60 16.05
CA GLU A 73 3.41 -6.20 15.01
C GLU A 73 2.39 -7.33 14.87
N GLU A 74 1.12 -6.97 14.71
CA GLU A 74 0.02 -7.93 14.63
C GLU A 74 -0.80 -7.72 13.37
N GLY A 75 -1.50 -8.76 12.94
CA GLY A 75 -2.34 -8.68 11.77
C GLY A 75 -3.30 -9.86 11.66
N THR A 76 -4.32 -9.66 10.84
CA THR A 76 -5.36 -10.64 10.54
C THR A 76 -5.26 -11.02 9.08
N LEU A 77 -5.28 -12.32 8.83
CA LEU A 77 -5.43 -12.89 7.50
C LEU A 77 -6.86 -13.47 7.38
N VAL A 78 -7.59 -13.00 6.39
CA VAL A 78 -8.91 -13.52 6.01
C VAL A 78 -8.78 -14.23 4.66
N ARG A 79 -9.25 -15.48 4.59
CA ARG A 79 -9.42 -16.22 3.33
C ARG A 79 -10.89 -16.32 2.98
N GLY A 80 -11.21 -16.13 1.71
CA GLY A 80 -12.55 -16.27 1.18
C GLY A 80 -12.82 -15.25 0.09
N ARG A 81 -13.17 -15.75 -1.11
CA ARG A 81 -13.40 -14.97 -2.32
C ARG A 81 -14.32 -13.76 -2.06
N SER A 82 -15.52 -13.99 -1.52
CA SER A 82 -16.49 -12.92 -1.27
C SER A 82 -15.93 -11.81 -0.37
N ARG A 83 -15.31 -12.14 0.76
CA ARG A 83 -14.73 -11.13 1.67
C ARG A 83 -13.59 -10.36 1.00
N ALA A 84 -12.72 -11.05 0.28
CA ALA A 84 -11.60 -10.43 -0.41
C ALA A 84 -12.07 -9.50 -1.54
N ASP A 85 -13.12 -9.89 -2.27
CA ASP A 85 -13.68 -9.10 -3.36
C ASP A 85 -14.42 -7.86 -2.84
N ASP A 86 -15.18 -7.98 -1.74
CA ASP A 86 -15.83 -6.84 -1.07
C ASP A 86 -14.79 -5.78 -0.65
N GLN A 87 -13.70 -6.22 -0.01
CA GLN A 87 -12.64 -5.30 0.41
C GLN A 87 -11.86 -4.75 -0.77
N ARG A 88 -11.60 -5.54 -1.81
CA ARG A 88 -10.99 -5.07 -3.06
C ARG A 88 -11.81 -3.94 -3.67
N GLN A 89 -13.12 -4.12 -3.81
CA GLN A 89 -14.00 -3.10 -4.38
C GLN A 89 -13.96 -1.82 -3.54
N ARG A 90 -14.03 -1.95 -2.20
CA ARG A 90 -13.93 -0.81 -1.27
C ARG A 90 -12.64 -0.01 -1.46
N TYR A 91 -11.48 -0.69 -1.45
CA TYR A 91 -10.20 0.01 -1.56
C TYR A 91 -9.96 0.60 -2.96
N LEU A 92 -10.41 -0.07 -4.02
CA LEU A 92 -10.35 0.49 -5.37
C LEU A 92 -11.19 1.77 -5.47
N ALA A 93 -12.42 1.76 -4.95
CA ALA A 93 -13.26 2.95 -4.92
C ALA A 93 -12.62 4.12 -4.15
N GLN A 94 -11.96 3.84 -3.02
CA GLN A 94 -11.23 4.86 -2.25
C GLN A 94 -10.04 5.41 -3.04
N ILE A 95 -9.28 4.55 -3.73
CA ILE A 95 -8.14 4.96 -4.56
C ILE A 95 -8.62 5.86 -5.71
N ASP A 96 -9.72 5.50 -6.36
CA ASP A 96 -10.26 6.26 -7.48
C ASP A 96 -10.82 7.62 -7.05
N ALA A 97 -11.44 7.70 -5.87
CA ALA A 97 -11.93 8.96 -5.30
C ALA A 97 -10.80 9.97 -5.00
N GLU A 98 -9.59 9.50 -4.72
CA GLU A 98 -8.41 10.33 -4.45
C GLU A 98 -7.64 10.73 -5.72
N ARG A 99 -7.97 10.12 -6.87
CA ARG A 99 -7.39 10.44 -8.19
C ARG A 99 -8.17 11.54 -8.93
N ALA A 100 -9.43 11.77 -8.57
CA ALA A 100 -10.30 12.80 -9.14
C ALA A 100 -10.00 14.19 -8.59
#